data_AF-A0A7C5RTA4-F1
#
_entry.id   AF-A0A7C5RTA4-F1
#
_cell.length_a   1.000
_cell.length_b   1.000
_cell.length_c   1.000
_cell.angle_alpha   90.00
_cell.angle_beta   90.00
_cell.angle_gamma   90.00
#
_symmetry.space_group_name_H-M   'P 1'
#
loop_
_entity.id
_entity.type
_entity.pdbx_description
1 polymer ?
#
loop_
_entity_poly.entity_id
_entity_poly.type
_entity_poly.pdbx_seq_one_letter_code
_entity_poly.pdbx_strand_id
1 'polypeptide(L)'
;MRLAALPRFPLAQLPTPLEEAPSLSRVLGDVRVLVKRDDLTGLALGGNKTRKLEYLIGDARARGATVVLTEGPAQSNHCRQTAAAAARAGLRCLLVLNSLEPDPPLQGNLLLDHLFGAEVHLVAERTARRALLERLARELEQRHERPYVIPTGGSTPVGAVAYVRAALELAEQLVERGIQASRVYLATSTSGGTHAGLALGAKLLGSPFHVVGVAVEDDALAIRERVATLASETAALLGLDVRIVPEEIVVDDRWVGPG
;
A
#
# COMPACT_ATOMS: atom_id res chain seq x y z
N MET A 1 0.45 -13.52 -17.72
CA MET A 1 0.86 -12.63 -16.60
C MET A 1 1.59 -13.45 -15.54
N ARG A 2 2.79 -13.02 -15.09
CA ARG A 2 3.64 -13.80 -14.14
C ARG A 2 3.27 -13.65 -12.66
N LEU A 3 1.98 -13.45 -12.36
CA LEU A 3 1.49 -13.12 -11.01
C LEU A 3 1.78 -14.21 -9.95
N ALA A 4 1.82 -15.47 -10.37
CA ALA A 4 2.09 -16.63 -9.50
C ALA A 4 3.58 -16.92 -9.31
N ALA A 5 4.45 -16.36 -10.15
CA ALA A 5 5.90 -16.58 -10.09
C ALA A 5 6.61 -15.64 -9.11
N LEU A 6 5.96 -14.56 -8.69
CA LEU A 6 6.53 -13.61 -7.75
C LEU A 6 6.51 -14.19 -6.32
N PRO A 7 7.62 -14.08 -5.56
CA PRO A 7 7.66 -14.50 -4.17
C PRO A 7 6.55 -13.84 -3.35
N ARG A 8 5.84 -14.63 -2.55
CA ARG A 8 4.84 -14.16 -1.59
C ARG A 8 5.07 -14.78 -0.24
N PHE A 9 4.88 -13.97 0.79
CA PHE A 9 4.74 -14.43 2.15
C PHE A 9 3.29 -14.17 2.60
N PRO A 10 2.46 -15.20 2.81
CA PRO A 10 1.06 -15.01 3.19
C PRO A 10 0.92 -14.27 4.53
N LEU A 11 0.27 -13.12 4.50
CA LEU A 11 0.04 -12.23 5.66
C LEU A 11 -1.43 -11.84 5.77
N ALA A 12 -2.11 -11.61 4.65
CA ALA A 12 -3.47 -11.09 4.59
C ALA A 12 -4.51 -12.21 4.69
N GLN A 13 -5.62 -11.91 5.35
CA GLN A 13 -6.84 -12.71 5.25
C GLN A 13 -7.58 -12.29 3.97
N LEU A 14 -7.57 -13.16 2.96
CA LEU A 14 -8.12 -12.92 1.62
C LEU A 14 -9.06 -14.07 1.21
N PRO A 15 -10.08 -13.82 0.35
CA PRO A 15 -10.46 -12.52 -0.17
C PRO A 15 -11.09 -11.63 0.92
N THR A 16 -10.92 -10.31 0.84
CA THR A 16 -11.60 -9.42 1.81
C THR A 16 -13.09 -9.31 1.49
N PRO A 17 -13.98 -9.14 2.49
CA PRO A 17 -15.41 -8.99 2.24
C PRO A 17 -15.73 -7.82 1.30
N LEU A 18 -16.76 -8.01 0.48
CA LEU A 18 -17.44 -6.94 -0.25
C LEU A 18 -18.81 -6.78 0.38
N GLU A 19 -19.11 -5.64 0.97
CA GLU A 19 -20.31 -5.41 1.78
C GLU A 19 -21.18 -4.33 1.15
N GLU A 20 -22.50 -4.48 1.23
CA GLU A 20 -23.44 -3.42 0.87
C GLU A 20 -23.48 -2.36 1.98
N ALA A 21 -23.60 -1.09 1.60
CA ALA A 21 -23.80 0.01 2.54
C ALA A 21 -25.20 0.63 2.35
N PRO A 22 -26.29 -0.08 2.74
CA PRO A 22 -27.66 0.34 2.43
C PRO A 22 -28.04 1.68 3.09
N SER A 23 -27.49 1.98 4.28
CA SER A 23 -27.73 3.27 4.93
C SER A 23 -27.08 4.43 4.20
N LEU A 24 -25.87 4.24 3.68
CA LEU A 24 -25.17 5.25 2.87
C LEU A 24 -25.86 5.42 1.51
N SER A 25 -26.26 4.31 0.88
CA SER A 25 -27.05 4.31 -0.36
C SER A 25 -28.28 5.21 -0.25
N ARG A 26 -29.07 5.05 0.82
CA ARG A 26 -30.28 5.86 1.05
C ARG A 26 -29.99 7.36 1.16
N VAL A 27 -28.91 7.74 1.83
CA VAL A 27 -28.52 9.15 1.99
C VAL A 27 -28.05 9.76 0.67
N LEU A 28 -27.48 8.96 -0.23
CA LEU A 28 -26.95 9.41 -1.52
C LEU A 28 -27.96 9.34 -2.68
N GLY A 29 -29.26 9.16 -2.39
CA GLY A 29 -30.29 9.09 -3.41
C GLY A 29 -30.37 7.73 -4.11
N ASP A 30 -30.30 6.65 -3.33
CA ASP A 30 -30.45 5.25 -3.76
C ASP A 30 -29.40 4.76 -4.77
N VAL A 31 -28.21 5.36 -4.76
CA VAL A 31 -27.04 4.82 -5.46
C VAL A 31 -26.52 3.62 -4.68
N ARG A 32 -26.46 2.44 -5.32
CA ARG A 32 -25.89 1.24 -4.69
C ARG A 32 -24.41 1.45 -4.35
N VAL A 33 -24.09 1.42 -3.06
CA VAL A 33 -22.72 1.55 -2.55
C VAL A 33 -22.27 0.23 -1.96
N LEU A 34 -21.12 -0.25 -2.44
CA LEU A 34 -20.41 -1.38 -1.86
C LEU A 34 -19.08 -0.93 -1.25
N VAL A 35 -18.67 -1.61 -0.19
CA VAL A 35 -17.39 -1.38 0.49
C VAL A 35 -16.56 -2.66 0.42
N LYS A 36 -15.40 -2.57 -0.25
CA LYS A 36 -14.38 -3.61 -0.22
C LYS A 36 -13.55 -3.46 1.06
N ARG A 37 -13.71 -4.39 2.01
CA ARG A 37 -13.22 -4.30 3.38
C ARG A 37 -11.73 -4.62 3.52
N ASP A 38 -10.87 -3.86 2.84
CA ASP A 38 -9.41 -3.99 2.95
C ASP A 38 -8.85 -3.59 4.32
N ASP A 39 -9.66 -2.94 5.16
CA ASP A 39 -9.40 -2.80 6.59
C ASP A 39 -9.39 -4.15 7.32
N LEU A 40 -10.11 -5.16 6.81
CA LEU A 40 -10.20 -6.51 7.40
C LEU A 40 -9.13 -7.48 6.88
N THR A 41 -7.97 -7.00 6.42
CA THR A 41 -6.85 -7.88 6.00
C THR A 41 -6.14 -8.58 7.17
N GLY A 42 -6.52 -8.29 8.41
CA GLY A 42 -6.16 -9.05 9.62
C GLY A 42 -4.83 -8.69 10.28
N LEU A 43 -3.73 -8.55 9.52
CA LEU A 43 -2.41 -8.30 10.10
C LEU A 43 -2.35 -6.95 10.84
N ALA A 44 -2.12 -7.01 12.15
CA ALA A 44 -1.97 -5.85 13.02
C ALA A 44 -3.10 -4.84 12.90
N LEU A 45 -4.37 -5.27 12.98
CA LEU A 45 -5.58 -4.46 12.73
C LEU A 45 -5.87 -4.18 11.24
N GLY A 46 -5.12 -4.78 10.32
CA GLY A 46 -5.40 -4.77 8.88
C GLY A 46 -5.17 -3.42 8.18
N GLY A 47 -5.74 -3.28 6.99
CA GLY A 47 -5.52 -2.16 6.07
C GLY A 47 -4.84 -2.56 4.76
N ASN A 48 -4.73 -1.61 3.84
CA ASN A 48 -4.25 -1.85 2.48
C ASN A 48 -2.79 -2.31 2.38
N LYS A 49 -1.92 -1.93 3.33
CA LYS A 49 -0.49 -2.23 3.22
C LYS A 49 -0.20 -3.71 3.44
N THR A 50 -1.01 -4.44 4.21
CA THR A 50 -0.86 -5.90 4.37
C THR A 50 -0.80 -6.62 3.03
N ARG A 51 -1.68 -6.26 2.07
CA ARG A 51 -1.67 -6.86 0.72
C ARG A 51 -0.31 -6.65 0.04
N LYS A 52 0.21 -5.42 0.05
CA LYS A 52 1.51 -5.08 -0.57
C LYS A 52 2.66 -5.80 0.13
N LEU A 53 2.60 -5.87 1.47
CA LEU A 53 3.62 -6.49 2.29
C LEU A 53 3.75 -7.99 2.05
N GLU A 54 2.70 -8.70 1.60
CA GLU A 54 2.86 -10.12 1.21
C GLU A 54 3.93 -10.30 0.14
N TYR A 55 3.95 -9.41 -0.84
CA TYR A 55 4.91 -9.44 -1.93
C TYR A 55 6.27 -8.85 -1.53
N LEU A 56 6.27 -7.74 -0.79
CA LEU A 56 7.51 -7.08 -0.36
C LEU A 56 8.29 -7.96 0.62
N ILE A 57 7.63 -8.60 1.58
CA ILE A 57 8.26 -9.55 2.50
C ILE A 57 8.64 -10.84 1.76
N GLY A 58 7.83 -11.30 0.80
CA GLY A 58 8.20 -12.40 -0.08
C GLY A 58 9.52 -12.12 -0.81
N ASP A 59 9.65 -10.94 -1.43
CA ASP A 59 10.85 -10.50 -2.14
C ASP A 59 12.03 -10.28 -1.19
N ALA A 60 11.82 -9.67 -0.02
CA ALA A 60 12.85 -9.51 1.00
C ALA A 60 13.45 -10.87 1.43
N ARG A 61 12.59 -11.85 1.72
CA ARG A 61 13.02 -13.21 2.07
C ARG A 61 13.75 -13.91 0.93
N ALA A 62 13.25 -13.77 -0.31
CA ALA A 62 13.91 -14.34 -1.49
C ALA A 62 15.32 -13.77 -1.71
N ARG A 63 15.56 -12.52 -1.32
CA ARG A 63 16.88 -11.87 -1.36
C ARG A 63 17.75 -12.16 -0.13
N GLY A 64 17.24 -12.96 0.82
CA GLY A 64 17.93 -13.28 2.07
C GLY A 64 18.09 -12.09 3.00
N ALA A 65 17.14 -11.15 2.99
CA ALA A 65 17.15 -10.03 3.92
C ALA A 65 17.11 -10.51 5.37
N THR A 66 17.85 -9.84 6.25
CA THR A 66 17.86 -10.10 7.70
C THR A 66 17.07 -9.05 8.48
N VAL A 67 16.90 -7.87 7.89
CA VAL A 67 16.23 -6.71 8.48
C VAL A 67 15.46 -5.94 7.41
N VAL A 68 14.25 -5.52 7.74
CA VAL A 68 13.42 -4.64 6.92
C VAL A 68 13.45 -3.24 7.52
N LEU A 69 13.59 -2.22 6.67
CA LEU A 69 13.58 -0.83 7.08
C LEU A 69 12.49 -0.06 6.35
N THR A 70 11.77 0.81 7.05
CA THR A 70 10.85 1.76 6.42
C THR A 70 10.72 3.06 7.21
N GLU A 71 9.97 4.00 6.66
CA GLU A 71 9.81 5.33 7.23
C GLU A 71 8.35 5.82 7.13
N GLY A 72 7.95 6.67 8.07
CA GLY A 72 6.61 7.22 8.16
C GLY A 72 6.45 8.25 9.29
N PRO A 73 5.29 8.88 9.45
CA PRO A 73 4.97 9.58 10.70
C PRO A 73 4.83 8.59 11.86
N ALA A 74 4.95 9.05 13.10
CA ALA A 74 4.82 8.20 14.30
C ALA A 74 3.50 7.40 14.35
N GLN A 75 2.42 7.91 13.77
CA GLN A 75 1.13 7.20 13.66
C GLN A 75 0.92 6.48 12.31
N SER A 76 2.01 6.11 11.63
CA SER A 76 1.94 5.52 10.30
C SER A 76 1.37 4.09 10.29
N ASN A 77 0.20 3.91 9.68
CA ASN A 77 -0.36 2.58 9.38
C ASN A 77 0.63 1.67 8.63
N HIS A 78 1.41 2.24 7.70
CA HIS A 78 2.43 1.50 6.94
C HIS A 78 3.57 0.93 7.81
N CYS A 79 4.06 1.70 8.78
CA CYS A 79 5.14 1.28 9.67
C CYS A 79 4.64 0.17 10.60
N ARG A 80 3.46 0.36 11.20
CA ARG A 80 2.76 -0.64 12.02
C ARG A 80 2.54 -1.97 11.32
N GLN A 81 2.06 -1.94 10.08
CA GLN A 81 1.89 -3.17 9.29
C GLN A 81 3.23 -3.78 8.90
N THR A 82 4.27 -2.97 8.63
CA THR A 82 5.61 -3.46 8.30
C THR A 82 6.28 -4.13 9.50
N ALA A 83 6.19 -3.54 10.69
CA ALA A 83 6.68 -4.13 11.93
C ALA A 83 6.08 -5.51 12.20
N ALA A 84 4.75 -5.61 12.14
CA ALA A 84 4.06 -6.88 12.31
C ALA A 84 4.41 -7.92 11.23
N ALA A 85 4.56 -7.48 9.98
CA ALA A 85 4.93 -8.35 8.86
C ALA A 85 6.35 -8.91 9.02
N ALA A 86 7.29 -8.06 9.43
CA ALA A 86 8.67 -8.45 9.73
C ALA A 86 8.73 -9.44 10.90
N ALA A 87 8.05 -9.14 12.00
CA ALA A 87 7.97 -10.04 13.16
C ALA A 87 7.42 -11.42 12.78
N ARG A 88 6.33 -11.47 12.00
CA ARG A 88 5.74 -12.74 11.52
C ARG A 88 6.65 -13.50 10.55
N ALA A 89 7.50 -12.79 9.81
CA ALA A 89 8.46 -13.37 8.87
C ALA A 89 9.79 -13.78 9.51
N GLY A 90 9.99 -13.51 10.81
CA GLY A 90 11.26 -13.73 11.50
C GLY A 90 12.36 -12.76 11.07
N LEU A 91 11.99 -11.56 10.59
CA LEU A 91 12.91 -10.50 10.19
C LEU A 91 12.96 -9.42 11.27
N ARG A 92 14.13 -8.81 11.47
CA ARG A 92 14.21 -7.58 12.26
C ARG A 92 13.46 -6.44 11.54
N CYS A 93 12.94 -5.49 12.29
CA CYS A 93 12.30 -4.29 11.75
C CYS A 93 12.94 -3.04 12.33
N LEU A 94 13.31 -2.09 11.48
CA LEU A 94 13.73 -0.75 11.88
C LEU A 94 12.81 0.29 11.24
N LEU A 95 12.32 1.21 12.06
CA LEU A 95 11.42 2.27 11.64
C LEU A 95 12.06 3.64 11.87
N VAL A 96 12.12 4.47 10.83
CA VAL A 96 12.49 5.88 10.97
C VAL A 96 11.22 6.72 10.95
N LEU A 97 10.85 7.25 12.11
CA LEU A 97 9.56 7.92 12.32
C LEU A 97 9.74 9.41 12.57
N ASN A 98 8.93 10.26 11.92
CA ASN A 98 8.88 11.68 12.28
C ASN A 98 7.77 11.97 13.28
N SER A 99 8.05 12.85 14.25
CA SER A 99 7.13 13.32 15.28
C SER A 99 7.43 14.78 15.62
N LEU A 100 6.38 15.58 15.82
CA LEU A 100 6.54 16.98 16.29
C LEU A 100 7.00 17.03 17.74
N GLU A 101 6.63 16.04 18.54
CA GLU A 101 7.07 15.87 19.93
C GLU A 101 8.28 14.93 19.96
N PRO A 102 9.38 15.27 20.67
CA PRO A 102 10.55 14.40 20.79
C PRO A 102 10.27 13.05 21.46
N ASP A 103 9.33 13.03 22.39
CA ASP A 103 8.87 11.83 23.11
C ASP A 103 7.33 11.76 23.01
N PRO A 104 6.79 11.37 21.84
CA PRO A 104 5.35 11.31 21.64
C PRO A 104 4.76 10.18 22.50
N PRO A 105 3.52 10.34 23.00
CA PRO A 105 2.88 9.32 23.82
C PRO A 105 2.82 7.97 23.09
N LEU A 106 3.16 6.90 23.79
CA LEU A 106 3.08 5.53 23.28
C LEU A 106 1.62 5.07 23.19
N GLN A 107 0.96 5.46 22.10
CA GLN A 107 -0.41 5.09 21.78
C GLN A 107 -0.57 4.77 20.28
N GLY A 108 -1.72 4.19 19.93
CA GLY A 108 -2.08 3.91 18.54
C GLY A 108 -1.03 3.06 17.82
N ASN A 109 -0.64 3.48 16.62
CA ASN A 109 0.30 2.76 15.78
C ASN A 109 1.71 2.70 16.40
N LEU A 110 2.19 3.77 17.05
CA LEU A 110 3.51 3.79 17.68
C LEU A 110 3.62 2.75 18.81
N LEU A 111 2.58 2.62 19.65
CA LEU A 111 2.55 1.57 20.68
C LEU A 111 2.65 0.18 20.04
N LEU A 112 1.90 -0.04 18.96
CA LEU A 112 1.92 -1.32 18.24
C LEU A 112 3.28 -1.59 17.59
N ASP A 113 3.96 -0.59 17.04
CA ASP A 113 5.32 -0.72 16.48
C ASP A 113 6.28 -1.32 17.52
N HIS A 114 6.26 -0.79 18.74
CA HIS A 114 7.07 -1.32 19.85
C HIS A 114 6.64 -2.71 20.30
N LEU A 115 5.32 -2.98 20.39
CA LEU A 115 4.81 -4.31 20.77
C LEU A 115 5.17 -5.40 19.75
N PHE A 116 5.32 -5.03 18.47
CA PHE A 116 5.82 -5.94 17.43
C PHE A 116 7.35 -6.05 17.39
N GLY A 117 8.06 -5.39 18.32
CA GLY A 117 9.51 -5.48 18.45
C GLY A 117 10.29 -4.67 17.43
N ALA A 118 9.70 -3.63 16.84
CA ALA A 118 10.42 -2.75 15.94
C ALA A 118 11.42 -1.85 16.69
N GLU A 119 12.59 -1.65 16.09
CA GLU A 119 13.57 -0.65 16.51
C GLU A 119 13.15 0.72 15.94
N VAL A 120 12.74 1.66 16.80
CA VAL A 120 12.19 2.95 16.39
C VAL A 120 13.25 4.06 16.54
N HIS A 121 13.47 4.81 15.46
CA HIS A 121 14.33 5.99 15.40
C HIS A 121 13.48 7.22 15.12
N LEU A 122 13.36 8.12 16.09
CA LEU A 122 12.57 9.34 15.96
C LEU A 122 13.40 10.48 15.35
N VAL A 123 12.78 11.25 14.46
CA VAL A 123 13.29 12.52 13.93
C VAL A 123 12.21 13.60 14.05
N ALA A 124 12.61 14.87 14.14
CA ALA A 124 11.65 15.98 14.18
C ALA A 124 10.93 16.15 12.83
N GLU A 125 11.71 16.20 11.74
CA GLU A 125 11.22 16.61 10.42
C GLU A 125 11.02 15.44 9.46
N ARG A 126 9.97 15.51 8.64
CA ARG A 126 9.70 14.55 7.55
C ARG A 126 10.90 14.41 6.60
N THR A 127 11.59 15.52 6.33
CA THR A 127 12.73 15.61 5.41
C THR A 127 13.97 14.88 5.91
N ALA A 128 14.11 14.70 7.23
CA ALA A 128 15.25 14.01 7.84
C ALA A 128 15.16 12.48 7.74
N ARG A 129 13.95 11.92 7.53
CA ARG A 129 13.73 10.46 7.58
C ARG A 129 14.58 9.71 6.55
N ARG A 130 14.58 10.18 5.30
CA ARG A 130 15.25 9.50 4.18
C ARG A 130 16.76 9.36 4.41
N ALA A 131 17.40 10.46 4.79
CA ALA A 131 18.84 10.48 5.02
C ALA A 131 19.24 9.55 6.17
N LEU A 132 18.45 9.51 7.25
CA LEU A 132 18.68 8.60 8.37
C LEU A 132 18.44 7.14 7.98
N LEU A 133 17.35 6.85 7.28
CA LEU A 133 17.02 5.50 6.80
C LEU A 133 18.15 4.91 5.94
N GLU A 134 18.68 5.70 5.00
CA GLU A 134 19.79 5.31 4.15
C GLU A 134 21.09 5.11 4.93
N ARG A 135 21.36 5.98 5.91
CA ARG A 135 22.53 5.83 6.79
C ARG A 135 22.46 4.52 7.58
N LEU A 136 21.34 4.25 8.22
CA LEU A 136 21.13 3.03 9.00
C LEU A 136 21.22 1.76 8.13
N ALA A 137 20.68 1.80 6.91
CA ALA A 137 20.84 0.71 5.95
C ALA A 137 22.33 0.44 5.64
N ARG A 138 23.12 1.48 5.34
CA ARG A 138 24.57 1.34 5.09
C ARG A 138 25.34 0.81 6.30
N GLU A 139 25.00 1.26 7.51
CA GLU A 139 25.61 0.77 8.76
C GLU A 139 25.27 -0.71 9.04
N LEU A 140 24.09 -1.18 8.62
CA LEU A 140 23.72 -2.60 8.69
C LEU A 140 24.52 -3.42 7.67
N GLU A 141 24.68 -2.94 6.44
CA GLU A 141 25.51 -3.60 5.42
C GLU A 141 26.97 -3.75 5.88
N GLN A 142 27.53 -2.72 6.52
CA GLN A 142 28.88 -2.77 7.11
C GLN A 142 29.03 -3.81 8.23
N ARG A 143 27.92 -4.17 8.88
CA ARG A 143 27.84 -5.24 9.89
C ARG A 143 27.48 -6.60 9.29
N HIS A 144 27.60 -6.75 7.98
CA HIS A 144 27.26 -7.97 7.23
C HIS A 144 25.79 -8.38 7.31
N GLU A 145 24.90 -7.45 7.70
CA GLU A 145 23.45 -7.64 7.61
C GLU A 145 22.98 -7.36 6.17
N ARG A 146 21.76 -7.80 5.86
CA ARG A 146 21.16 -7.62 4.53
C ARG A 146 19.88 -6.80 4.66
N PRO A 147 19.98 -5.45 4.67
CA PRO A 147 18.81 -4.59 4.81
C PRO A 147 17.94 -4.63 3.55
N TYR A 148 16.62 -4.64 3.76
CA TYR A 148 15.62 -4.46 2.71
C TYR A 148 14.80 -3.21 3.01
N VAL A 149 15.02 -2.16 2.23
CA VAL A 149 14.33 -0.88 2.39
C VAL A 149 12.98 -0.91 1.67
N ILE A 150 11.89 -0.76 2.42
CA ILE A 150 10.54 -0.58 1.89
C ILE A 150 10.26 0.93 1.83
N PRO A 151 10.04 1.52 0.64
CA PRO A 151 9.68 2.93 0.55
C PRO A 151 8.30 3.19 1.14
N THR A 152 8.02 4.45 1.49
CA THR A 152 6.76 4.87 2.11
C THR A 152 5.54 4.27 1.41
N GLY A 153 4.68 3.61 2.18
CA GLY A 153 3.44 3.02 1.70
C GLY A 153 3.61 1.74 0.85
N GLY A 154 4.83 1.19 0.77
CA GLY A 154 5.15 -0.03 0.02
C GLY A 154 4.91 0.11 -1.47
N SER A 155 5.00 1.34 -2.00
CA SER A 155 4.64 1.65 -3.38
C SER A 155 5.81 1.46 -4.34
N THR A 156 6.12 0.19 -4.58
CA THR A 156 7.05 -0.28 -5.60
C THR A 156 6.28 -1.09 -6.65
N PRO A 157 6.90 -1.41 -7.81
CA PRO A 157 6.29 -2.31 -8.77
C PRO A 157 5.86 -3.64 -8.13
N VAL A 158 6.70 -4.21 -7.25
CA VAL A 158 6.42 -5.43 -6.47
C VAL A 158 5.21 -5.25 -5.55
N GLY A 159 5.14 -4.15 -4.79
CA GLY A 159 4.02 -3.89 -3.89
C GLY A 159 2.70 -3.63 -4.62
N ALA A 160 2.74 -2.96 -5.78
CA ALA A 160 1.56 -2.66 -6.58
C ALA A 160 0.92 -3.90 -7.22
N VAL A 161 1.68 -4.99 -7.46
CA VAL A 161 1.12 -6.29 -7.88
C VAL A 161 0.01 -6.77 -6.96
N ALA A 162 0.11 -6.49 -5.65
CA ALA A 162 -0.91 -6.87 -4.69
C ALA A 162 -2.29 -6.27 -5.00
N TYR A 163 -2.32 -5.08 -5.60
CA TYR A 163 -3.55 -4.42 -5.99
C TYR A 163 -4.00 -4.75 -7.43
N VAL A 164 -3.10 -5.27 -8.28
CA VAL A 164 -3.51 -6.00 -9.48
C VAL A 164 -4.33 -7.23 -9.09
N ARG A 165 -3.84 -8.00 -8.10
CA ARG A 165 -4.60 -9.12 -7.51
C ARG A 165 -5.93 -8.68 -6.90
N ALA A 166 -5.94 -7.58 -6.16
CA ALA A 166 -7.18 -7.08 -5.54
C ALA A 166 -8.23 -6.68 -6.59
N ALA A 167 -7.82 -6.15 -7.76
CA ALA A 167 -8.74 -5.87 -8.85
C ALA A 167 -9.36 -7.14 -9.45
N LEU A 168 -8.56 -8.20 -9.64
CA LEU A 168 -9.06 -9.52 -10.07
C LEU A 168 -10.04 -10.10 -9.04
N GLU A 169 -9.65 -10.06 -7.75
CA GLU A 169 -10.48 -10.50 -6.63
C GLU A 169 -11.82 -9.75 -6.58
N LEU A 170 -11.81 -8.42 -6.77
CA LEU A 170 -13.02 -7.62 -6.82
C LEU A 170 -13.89 -7.98 -8.04
N ALA A 171 -13.30 -8.17 -9.21
CA ALA A 171 -14.04 -8.53 -10.41
C ALA A 171 -14.73 -9.90 -10.27
N GLU A 172 -14.04 -10.90 -9.72
CA GLU A 172 -14.62 -12.21 -9.39
C GLU A 172 -15.81 -12.05 -8.43
N GLN A 173 -15.64 -11.32 -7.33
CA GLN A 173 -16.71 -11.08 -6.35
C GLN A 173 -17.93 -10.34 -6.94
N LEU A 174 -17.71 -9.43 -7.89
CA LEU A 174 -18.78 -8.72 -8.59
C LEU A 174 -19.56 -9.65 -9.54
N VAL A 175 -18.84 -10.48 -10.31
CA VAL A 175 -19.42 -11.46 -11.24
C VAL A 175 -20.25 -12.49 -10.48
N GLU A 176 -19.71 -13.07 -9.40
CA GLU A 176 -20.42 -14.05 -8.56
C GLU A 176 -21.76 -13.53 -8.02
N ARG A 177 -21.86 -12.22 -7.81
CA ARG A 177 -23.05 -11.56 -7.29
C ARG A 177 -23.96 -10.97 -8.36
N GLY A 178 -23.60 -11.09 -9.64
CA GLY A 178 -24.32 -10.47 -10.75
C GLY A 178 -24.35 -8.93 -10.66
N ILE A 179 -23.30 -8.32 -10.13
CA ILE A 179 -23.21 -6.87 -9.94
C ILE A 179 -22.28 -6.26 -10.98
N GLN A 180 -22.75 -5.23 -11.68
CA GLN A 180 -21.90 -4.40 -12.52
C GLN A 180 -21.57 -3.10 -11.79
N ALA A 181 -20.31 -2.96 -11.36
CA ALA A 181 -19.83 -1.74 -10.73
C ALA A 181 -19.39 -0.74 -11.81
N SER A 182 -19.86 0.51 -11.72
CA SER A 182 -19.42 1.56 -12.65
C SER A 182 -18.07 2.17 -12.24
N ARG A 183 -17.83 2.32 -10.93
CA ARG A 183 -16.68 3.02 -10.36
C ARG A 183 -16.18 2.34 -9.09
N VAL A 184 -14.87 2.44 -8.88
CA VAL A 184 -14.19 2.04 -7.64
C VAL A 184 -13.45 3.26 -7.11
N TYR A 185 -13.82 3.73 -5.92
CA TYR A 185 -13.19 4.86 -5.27
C TYR A 185 -12.14 4.40 -4.26
N LEU A 186 -11.04 5.14 -4.17
CA LEU A 186 -10.01 4.93 -3.15
C LEU A 186 -9.36 6.25 -2.74
N ALA A 187 -8.84 6.33 -1.52
CA ALA A 187 -7.89 7.38 -1.17
C ALA A 187 -6.56 7.16 -1.93
N THR A 188 -5.97 8.24 -2.45
CA THR A 188 -4.72 8.20 -3.21
C THR A 188 -3.79 9.35 -2.85
N SER A 189 -2.50 9.15 -3.05
CA SER A 189 -1.47 10.17 -2.91
C SER A 189 -0.33 9.91 -3.90
N THR A 190 0.70 10.75 -3.93
CA THR A 190 1.89 10.51 -4.76
C THR A 190 2.59 9.18 -4.47
N SER A 191 2.37 8.54 -3.31
CA SER A 191 2.85 7.16 -3.14
C SER A 191 2.20 6.20 -4.15
N GLY A 192 0.93 6.35 -4.48
CA GLY A 192 0.28 5.78 -5.67
C GLY A 192 0.10 4.26 -5.76
N GLY A 193 0.82 3.42 -5.01
CA GLY A 193 0.91 1.97 -5.30
C GLY A 193 -0.40 1.17 -5.20
N THR A 194 -1.38 1.63 -4.41
CA THR A 194 -2.71 1.01 -4.40
C THR A 194 -3.49 1.38 -5.67
N HIS A 195 -3.45 2.66 -6.05
CA HIS A 195 -4.11 3.18 -7.25
C HIS A 195 -3.50 2.55 -8.51
N ALA A 196 -2.17 2.50 -8.61
CA ALA A 196 -1.44 1.93 -9.74
C ALA A 196 -1.82 0.47 -9.98
N GLY A 197 -1.85 -0.35 -8.92
CA GLY A 197 -2.22 -1.76 -9.02
C GLY A 197 -3.68 -1.95 -9.44
N LEU A 198 -4.62 -1.18 -8.86
CA LEU A 198 -6.03 -1.25 -9.24
C LEU A 198 -6.27 -0.79 -10.68
N ALA A 199 -5.64 0.30 -11.10
CA ALA A 199 -5.77 0.83 -12.46
C ALA A 199 -5.22 -0.17 -13.49
N LEU A 200 -4.04 -0.75 -13.24
CA LEU A 200 -3.50 -1.82 -14.09
C LEU A 200 -4.41 -3.05 -14.10
N GLY A 201 -4.86 -3.52 -12.94
CA GLY A 201 -5.76 -4.66 -12.86
C GLY A 201 -7.07 -4.45 -13.62
N ALA A 202 -7.68 -3.26 -13.48
CA ALA A 202 -8.88 -2.87 -14.23
C ALA A 202 -8.61 -2.87 -15.75
N LYS A 203 -7.49 -2.28 -16.20
CA LYS A 203 -7.12 -2.28 -17.63
C LYS A 203 -6.95 -3.69 -18.19
N LEU A 204 -6.28 -4.58 -17.45
CA LEU A 204 -6.07 -5.98 -17.85
C LEU A 204 -7.37 -6.79 -17.93
N LEU A 205 -8.39 -6.40 -17.17
CA LEU A 205 -9.73 -6.99 -17.19
C LEU A 205 -10.65 -6.41 -18.28
N GLY A 206 -10.16 -5.49 -19.13
CA GLY A 206 -10.99 -4.80 -20.11
C GLY A 206 -11.83 -3.67 -19.52
N SER A 207 -11.39 -3.07 -18.42
CA SER A 207 -12.03 -1.94 -17.72
C SER A 207 -13.47 -2.22 -17.28
N PRO A 208 -13.73 -3.26 -16.47
CA PRO A 208 -15.07 -3.57 -15.96
C PRO A 208 -15.62 -2.50 -14.99
N PHE A 209 -14.75 -1.60 -14.50
CA PHE A 209 -15.07 -0.45 -13.66
C PHE A 209 -13.99 0.62 -13.84
N HIS A 210 -14.35 1.89 -13.59
CA HIS A 210 -13.38 2.99 -13.57
C HIS A 210 -12.82 3.22 -12.16
N VAL A 211 -11.49 3.20 -12.03
CA VAL A 211 -10.81 3.50 -10.77
C VAL A 211 -10.69 5.02 -10.61
N VAL A 212 -11.18 5.56 -9.49
CA VAL A 212 -11.17 6.99 -9.16
C VAL A 212 -10.40 7.18 -7.86
N GLY A 213 -9.20 7.76 -7.95
CA GLY A 213 -8.42 8.16 -6.79
C GLY A 213 -8.91 9.49 -6.22
N VAL A 214 -9.23 9.55 -4.94
CA VAL A 214 -9.52 10.79 -4.20
C VAL A 214 -8.23 11.22 -3.50
N ALA A 215 -7.67 12.37 -3.90
CA ALA A 215 -6.38 12.84 -3.39
C ALA A 215 -6.47 13.27 -1.91
N VAL A 216 -5.41 13.01 -1.16
CA VAL A 216 -5.34 13.34 0.28
C VAL A 216 -4.26 14.34 0.66
N GLU A 217 -3.32 14.67 -0.25
CA GLU A 217 -2.20 15.58 0.06
C GLU A 217 -1.69 16.35 -1.17
N ASP A 218 -1.57 15.70 -2.33
CA ASP A 218 -0.97 16.28 -3.55
C ASP A 218 -2.02 16.60 -4.62
N ASP A 219 -1.64 17.42 -5.62
CA ASP A 219 -2.49 17.74 -6.77
C ASP A 219 -2.67 16.56 -7.74
N ALA A 220 -3.75 16.61 -8.53
CA ALA A 220 -4.10 15.54 -9.44
C ALA A 220 -3.03 15.25 -10.50
N LEU A 221 -2.30 16.25 -10.99
CA LEU A 221 -1.30 16.05 -12.05
C LEU A 221 -0.14 15.20 -11.53
N ALA A 222 0.44 15.59 -10.39
CA ALA A 222 1.54 14.86 -9.76
C ALA A 222 1.16 13.40 -9.44
N ILE A 223 -0.06 13.17 -8.94
CA ILE A 223 -0.57 11.83 -8.65
C ILE A 223 -0.74 11.01 -9.93
N ARG A 224 -1.33 11.58 -10.99
CA ARG A 224 -1.56 10.88 -12.27
C ARG A 224 -0.26 10.40 -12.90
N GLU A 225 0.73 11.28 -12.98
CA GLU A 225 2.05 10.94 -13.52
C GLU A 225 2.67 9.78 -12.76
N ARG A 226 2.73 9.90 -11.42
CA ARG A 226 3.36 8.90 -10.58
C ARG A 226 2.64 7.55 -10.61
N VAL A 227 1.30 7.56 -10.61
CA VAL A 227 0.48 6.35 -10.69
C VAL A 227 0.64 5.65 -12.04
N ALA A 228 0.63 6.40 -13.15
CA ALA A 228 0.80 5.85 -14.49
C ALA A 228 2.19 5.21 -14.71
N THR A 229 3.25 5.89 -14.25
CA THR A 229 4.61 5.35 -14.27
C THR A 229 4.68 4.05 -13.46
N LEU A 230 4.21 4.07 -12.21
CA LEU A 230 4.28 2.90 -11.33
C LEU A 230 3.47 1.73 -11.89
N ALA A 231 2.29 1.99 -12.47
CA ALA A 231 1.49 0.95 -13.09
C ALA A 231 2.17 0.33 -14.32
N SER A 232 2.84 1.14 -15.14
CA SER A 232 3.62 0.66 -16.30
C SER A 232 4.83 -0.18 -15.85
N GLU A 233 5.54 0.25 -14.81
CA GLU A 233 6.64 -0.54 -14.22
C GLU A 233 6.13 -1.88 -13.64
N THR A 234 4.95 -1.88 -13.00
CA THR A 234 4.29 -3.11 -12.52
C THR A 234 3.91 -4.04 -13.67
N ALA A 235 3.41 -3.50 -14.79
CA ALA A 235 3.11 -4.30 -15.98
C ALA A 235 4.38 -4.95 -16.54
N ALA A 236 5.48 -4.19 -16.66
CA ALA A 236 6.77 -4.71 -17.09
C ALA A 236 7.30 -5.81 -16.15
N LEU A 237 7.22 -5.62 -14.83
CA LEU A 237 7.58 -6.64 -13.84
C LEU A 237 6.78 -7.94 -14.03
N LEU A 238 5.51 -7.83 -14.41
CA LEU A 238 4.63 -8.96 -14.68
C LEU A 238 4.84 -9.61 -16.06
N GLY A 239 5.78 -9.09 -16.86
CA GLY A 239 6.09 -9.53 -18.22
C GLY A 239 4.98 -9.20 -19.21
N LEU A 240 4.32 -8.05 -19.04
CA LEU A 240 3.23 -7.58 -19.88
C LEU A 240 3.71 -6.38 -20.70
N ASP A 241 3.42 -6.39 -22.00
CA ASP A 241 3.60 -5.24 -22.89
C ASP A 241 2.37 -4.33 -22.82
N VAL A 242 2.17 -3.72 -21.64
CA VAL A 242 1.06 -2.81 -21.36
C VAL A 242 1.62 -1.54 -20.75
N ARG A 243 1.32 -0.41 -21.38
CA ARG A 243 1.63 0.92 -20.88
C ARG A 243 0.37 1.59 -20.35
N ILE A 244 0.50 2.30 -19.23
CA ILE A 244 -0.53 3.22 -18.72
C ILE A 244 0.01 4.63 -18.86
N VAL A 245 -0.81 5.52 -19.44
CA VAL A 245 -0.48 6.94 -19.56
C VAL A 245 -1.24 7.77 -18.52
N PRO A 246 -0.72 8.95 -18.10
CA PRO A 246 -1.34 9.78 -17.07
C PRO A 246 -2.82 10.14 -17.33
N GLU A 247 -3.22 10.27 -18.60
CA GLU A 247 -4.58 10.60 -19.02
C GLU A 247 -5.59 9.48 -18.73
N GLU A 248 -5.12 8.23 -18.57
CA GLU A 248 -5.95 7.10 -18.17
C GLU A 248 -6.22 7.07 -16.65
N ILE A 249 -5.47 7.85 -15.87
CA ILE A 249 -5.58 7.88 -14.42
C ILE A 249 -6.56 8.98 -14.00
N VAL A 250 -7.62 8.58 -13.31
CA VAL A 250 -8.63 9.52 -12.78
C VAL A 250 -8.29 9.87 -11.34
N VAL A 251 -8.05 11.16 -11.09
CA VAL A 251 -7.83 11.71 -9.74
C VAL A 251 -8.77 12.87 -9.51
N ASP A 252 -9.46 12.85 -8.37
CA ASP A 252 -10.27 13.92 -7.81
C ASP A 252 -9.52 14.54 -6.62
N ASP A 253 -9.02 15.76 -6.79
CA ASP A 253 -8.24 16.52 -5.81
C ASP A 253 -9.00 17.70 -5.21
N ARG A 254 -10.31 17.83 -5.49
CA ARG A 254 -11.15 18.95 -5.02
C ARG A 254 -11.30 19.03 -3.49
N TRP A 255 -10.88 17.99 -2.79
CA TRP A 255 -11.01 17.84 -1.34
C TRP A 255 -9.68 18.02 -0.59
N VAL A 256 -8.60 18.34 -1.30
CA VAL A 256 -7.31 18.67 -0.67
C VAL A 256 -7.43 20.05 -0.02
N GLY A 257 -7.42 20.06 1.32
CA GLY A 257 -7.47 21.29 2.13
C GLY A 257 -6.08 21.80 2.52
N PRO A 258 -6.00 22.97 3.18
CA PRO A 258 -4.72 23.55 3.62
C PRO A 258 -3.98 22.76 4.71
N GLY A 259 -4.60 21.71 5.26
CA GLY A 259 -4.11 20.96 6.42
C GLY A 259 -4.76 21.45 7.70
#